data_AF-A0A3E0PIX5-F1
#
_entry.id   AF-A0A3E0PIX5-F1
#
_cell.length_a   1.000
_cell.length_b   1.000
_cell.length_c   1.000
_cell.angle_alpha   90.00
_cell.angle_beta   90.00
_cell.angle_gamma   90.00
#
_symmetry.space_group_name_H-M   'P 1'
#
loop_
_entity.id
_entity.type
_entity.pdbx_description
1 polymer ?
#
loop_
_entity_poly.entity_id
_entity_poly.type
_entity_poly.pdbx_seq_one_letter_code
_entity_poly.pdbx_strand_id
1 'polypeptide(L)'
;MRGEDRDTTTTDHIAVAALSSCAIVTAIVLTSIGDRSALGAPGYWAWVLTGLQVAALRTAATGRDWGWLLGASVQLPWIAYALVTAQFGFIPGCLISGFVQANGYLRRRTSLSHHDPIYA
;
A
#
# COMPACT_ATOMS: atom_id res chain seq x y z
N MET A 1 -20.06 -21.30 -11.21
CA MET A 1 -18.64 -21.14 -11.63
C MET A 1 -18.09 -19.70 -11.45
N ARG A 2 -18.85 -18.71 -10.96
CA ARG A 2 -18.39 -17.30 -10.83
C ARG A 2 -17.77 -16.93 -9.47
N GLY A 3 -17.82 -17.84 -8.49
CA GLY A 3 -17.33 -17.61 -7.12
C GLY A 3 -15.83 -17.93 -6.96
N GLU A 4 -15.38 -19.06 -7.49
CA GLU A 4 -14.00 -19.57 -7.34
C GLU A 4 -12.94 -18.61 -7.92
N ASP A 5 -13.19 -18.06 -9.12
CA ASP A 5 -12.25 -17.14 -9.80
C ASP A 5 -12.04 -15.80 -9.07
N ARG A 6 -13.00 -15.37 -8.25
CA ARG A 6 -12.95 -14.08 -7.56
C ARG A 6 -12.10 -14.16 -6.28
N ASP A 7 -12.13 -15.31 -5.61
CA ASP A 7 -11.33 -15.55 -4.40
C ASP A 7 -9.85 -15.76 -4.71
N THR A 8 -9.52 -16.45 -5.81
CA THR A 8 -8.13 -16.62 -6.27
C THR A 8 -7.50 -15.28 -6.63
N THR A 9 -8.16 -14.48 -7.47
CA THR A 9 -7.71 -13.13 -7.85
C THR A 9 -7.47 -12.22 -6.65
N THR A 10 -8.34 -12.31 -5.63
CA THR A 10 -8.22 -11.51 -4.40
C THR A 10 -7.02 -11.93 -3.56
N THR A 11 -6.81 -13.24 -3.43
CA THR A 11 -5.67 -13.82 -2.71
C THR A 11 -4.36 -13.42 -3.39
N ASP A 12 -4.34 -13.44 -4.72
CA ASP A 12 -3.20 -13.00 -5.52
C ASP A 12 -2.86 -11.53 -5.29
N HIS A 13 -3.85 -10.64 -5.28
CA HIS A 13 -3.61 -9.21 -5.02
C HIS A 13 -3.04 -8.94 -3.61
N ILE A 14 -3.52 -9.66 -2.60
CA ILE A 14 -2.99 -9.54 -1.22
C ILE A 14 -1.56 -10.07 -1.14
N ALA A 15 -1.30 -11.24 -1.73
CA ALA A 15 0.05 -11.80 -1.77
C ALA A 15 1.03 -10.88 -2.48
N VAL A 16 0.66 -10.35 -3.66
CA VAL A 16 1.47 -9.40 -4.42
C VAL A 16 1.71 -8.10 -3.64
N ALA A 17 0.68 -7.55 -3.00
CA ALA A 17 0.82 -6.34 -2.17
C ALA A 17 1.76 -6.56 -0.99
N ALA A 18 1.67 -7.71 -0.30
CA ALA A 18 2.53 -8.05 0.82
C ALA A 18 3.99 -8.27 0.36
N LEU A 19 4.19 -9.06 -0.69
CA LEU A 19 5.52 -9.38 -1.22
C LEU A 19 6.23 -8.13 -1.76
N SER A 20 5.52 -7.29 -2.52
CA SER A 20 6.08 -6.03 -3.03
C SER A 20 6.43 -5.07 -1.90
N SER A 21 5.57 -4.96 -0.88
CA SER A 21 5.85 -4.14 0.30
C SER A 21 7.10 -4.61 1.05
N CYS A 22 7.22 -5.91 1.31
CA CYS A 22 8.41 -6.50 1.91
C CYS A 22 9.67 -6.25 1.06
N ALA A 23 9.60 -6.48 -0.24
CA ALA A 23 10.73 -6.26 -1.14
C ALA A 23 11.20 -4.79 -1.13
N ILE A 24 10.26 -3.84 -1.13
CA ILE A 24 10.58 -2.40 -1.07
C ILE A 24 11.17 -2.04 0.30
N VAL A 25 10.60 -2.53 1.41
CA VAL A 25 11.16 -2.33 2.76
C VAL A 25 12.60 -2.85 2.83
N THR A 26 12.84 -4.07 2.35
CA THR A 26 14.19 -4.65 2.30
C THR A 26 15.12 -3.80 1.45
N ALA A 27 14.69 -3.32 0.28
CA ALA A 27 15.49 -2.45 -0.57
C ALA A 27 15.84 -1.11 0.10
N ILE A 28 14.89 -0.47 0.80
CA ILE A 28 15.12 0.76 1.56
C ILE A 28 16.18 0.51 2.62
N VAL A 29 16.01 -0.52 3.45
CA VAL A 29 16.95 -0.84 4.52
C VAL A 29 18.34 -1.13 3.94
N LEU A 30 18.44 -2.04 2.97
CA LEU A 30 19.73 -2.45 2.39
C LEU A 30 20.48 -1.28 1.74
N THR A 31 19.78 -0.42 1.00
CA THR A 31 20.40 0.73 0.33
C THR A 31 20.72 1.89 1.27
N SER A 32 20.20 1.85 2.50
CA SER A 32 20.48 2.87 3.51
C SER A 32 21.57 2.46 4.50
N ILE A 33 21.94 1.18 4.55
CA ILE A 33 23.09 0.73 5.36
C ILE A 33 24.36 1.38 4.82
N GLY A 34 24.97 2.25 5.64
CA GLY A 34 26.21 2.94 5.30
C GLY A 34 26.05 4.16 4.39
N ASP A 35 24.82 4.57 4.08
CA ASP A 35 24.56 5.81 3.37
C ASP A 35 24.97 7.01 4.24
N ARG A 36 25.61 8.01 3.63
CA ARG A 36 26.14 9.20 4.32
C ARG A 36 25.40 10.48 3.92
N SER A 37 24.25 10.36 3.27
CA SER A 37 23.43 11.53 2.96
C SER A 37 22.95 12.21 4.25
N ALA A 38 22.57 13.48 4.16
CA ALA A 38 22.04 14.24 5.30
C ALA A 38 20.78 13.61 5.92
N LEU A 39 20.08 12.76 5.17
CA LEU A 39 18.84 12.10 5.59
C LEU A 39 19.06 10.67 6.12
N GLY A 40 20.25 10.10 5.96
CA GLY A 40 20.54 8.70 6.33
C GLY A 40 19.96 7.65 5.36
N ALA A 41 19.44 8.08 4.21
CA ALA A 41 18.95 7.23 3.13
C ALA A 41 19.15 7.93 1.77
N PRO A 42 19.33 7.18 0.67
CA PRO A 42 19.43 7.78 -0.66
C PRO A 42 18.26 8.73 -0.98
N GLY A 43 18.56 9.97 -1.36
CA GLY A 43 17.56 11.04 -1.49
C GLY A 43 16.46 10.80 -2.54
N TYR A 44 16.63 9.83 -3.44
CA TYR A 44 15.59 9.46 -4.41
C TYR A 44 14.44 8.66 -3.77
N TRP A 45 14.64 8.04 -2.60
CA TRP A 45 13.61 7.17 -1.98
C TRP A 45 12.34 7.91 -1.63
N ALA A 46 12.44 9.15 -1.13
CA ALA A 46 11.26 9.98 -0.88
C ALA A 46 10.40 10.15 -2.15
N TRP A 47 11.04 10.45 -3.29
CA TRP A 47 10.35 10.63 -4.57
C TRP A 47 9.72 9.34 -5.09
N VAL A 48 10.43 8.22 -4.96
CA VAL A 48 9.92 6.90 -5.33
C VAL A 48 8.67 6.56 -4.52
N LEU A 49 8.73 6.74 -3.19
CA LEU A 49 7.61 6.45 -2.29
C LEU A 49 6.41 7.38 -2.53
N THR A 50 6.65 8.66 -2.81
CA THR A 50 5.61 9.60 -3.22
C THR A 50 4.96 9.16 -4.53
N GLY A 51 5.76 8.77 -5.53
CA GLY A 51 5.26 8.25 -6.80
C GLY A 51 4.37 7.02 -6.62
N LEU A 52 4.78 6.07 -5.78
CA LEU A 52 3.97 4.89 -5.43
C LEU A 52 2.66 5.27 -4.75
N GLN A 53 2.69 6.19 -3.78
CA GLN A 53 1.50 6.66 -3.08
C GLN A 53 0.50 7.33 -4.04
N VAL A 54 0.99 8.18 -4.95
CA VAL A 54 0.15 8.85 -5.97
C VAL A 54 -0.42 7.83 -6.97
N ALA A 55 0.37 6.84 -7.39
CA ALA A 55 -0.12 5.78 -8.27
C ALA A 55 -1.22 4.94 -7.61
N ALA A 56 -1.08 4.62 -6.33
CA ALA A 56 -2.10 3.92 -5.55
C ALA A 56 -3.39 4.75 -5.45
N LEU A 57 -3.29 6.05 -5.11
CA LEU A 57 -4.41 6.97 -5.05
C LEU A 57 -5.13 7.09 -6.41
N ARG A 58 -4.37 7.25 -7.50
CA ARG A 58 -4.93 7.29 -8.86
C ARG A 58 -5.69 6.01 -9.17
N THR A 59 -5.13 4.85 -8.82
CA THR A 59 -5.77 3.55 -9.04
C THR A 59 -7.07 3.45 -8.26
N ALA A 60 -7.06 3.83 -6.98
CA ALA A 60 -8.27 3.87 -6.14
C ALA A 60 -9.33 4.84 -6.70
N ALA A 61 -8.91 5.99 -7.23
CA ALA A 61 -9.79 6.98 -7.85
C ALA A 61 -10.44 6.48 -9.15
N THR A 62 -9.79 5.58 -9.90
CA THR A 62 -10.36 4.95 -11.10
C THR A 62 -11.40 3.87 -10.82
N GLY A 63 -11.85 3.71 -9.58
CA GLY A 63 -12.86 2.74 -9.18
C GLY A 63 -12.33 1.31 -9.00
N ARG A 64 -11.00 1.12 -9.03
CA ARG A 64 -10.37 -0.18 -8.81
C ARG A 64 -10.12 -0.40 -7.33
N ASP A 65 -10.82 -1.37 -6.75
CA ASP A 65 -10.78 -1.66 -5.31
C ASP A 65 -9.37 -2.03 -4.81
N TRP A 66 -8.57 -2.72 -5.62
CA TRP A 66 -7.18 -3.07 -5.29
C TRP A 66 -6.26 -1.85 -5.15
N GLY A 67 -6.64 -0.67 -5.67
CA GLY A 67 -5.91 0.58 -5.45
C GLY A 67 -5.85 0.99 -3.98
N TRP A 68 -6.88 0.65 -3.20
CA TRP A 68 -6.89 0.86 -1.75
C TRP A 68 -5.91 -0.07 -1.03
N LEU A 69 -5.82 -1.32 -1.50
CA LEU A 69 -4.87 -2.30 -0.98
C LEU A 69 -3.41 -1.91 -1.29
N LEU A 70 -3.15 -1.41 -2.50
CA LEU A 70 -1.85 -0.82 -2.83
C LEU A 70 -1.50 0.32 -1.88
N GLY A 71 -2.43 1.26 -1.69
CA GLY A 71 -2.21 2.42 -0.84
C GLY A 71 -1.88 2.05 0.61
N ALA A 72 -2.55 1.03 1.14
CA ALA A 72 -2.24 0.45 2.43
C ALA A 72 -0.84 -0.21 2.46
N SER A 73 -0.49 -0.96 1.41
CA SER A 73 0.82 -1.65 1.32
C SER A 73 2.01 -0.70 1.25
N VAL A 74 1.83 0.50 0.68
CA VAL A 74 2.86 1.54 0.55
C VAL A 74 3.19 2.19 1.91
N GLN A 75 2.34 2.05 2.92
CA GLN A 75 2.62 2.61 4.25
C GLN A 75 3.78 1.90 4.96
N LEU A 76 3.99 0.59 4.75
CA LEU A 76 5.11 -0.12 5.39
C LEU A 76 6.47 0.37 4.87
N PRO A 77 6.69 0.55 3.55
CA PRO A 77 7.85 1.25 3.01
C PRO A 77 8.05 2.65 3.59
N TRP A 78 6.98 3.44 3.73
CA TRP A 78 7.06 4.76 4.34
C TRP A 78 7.46 4.73 5.81
N ILE A 79 6.98 3.74 6.57
CA ILE A 79 7.39 3.53 7.97
C ILE A 79 8.87 3.13 8.02
N ALA A 80 9.31 2.20 7.18
CA ALA A 80 10.72 1.79 7.11
C ALA A 80 11.62 2.98 6.76
N TYR A 81 11.24 3.79 5.78
CA TYR A 81 11.94 5.02 5.42
C TYR A 81 12.00 5.99 6.60
N ALA A 82 10.87 6.23 7.28
CA ALA A 82 10.83 7.11 8.46
C ALA A 82 11.73 6.64 9.61
N LEU A 83 11.82 5.32 9.83
CA LEU A 83 12.73 4.74 10.83
C LEU A 83 14.19 4.98 10.45
N VAL A 84 14.56 4.73 9.19
CA VAL A 84 15.92 4.92 8.67
C VAL A 84 16.33 6.40 8.72
N THR A 85 15.41 7.32 8.40
CA THR A 85 15.69 8.75 8.40
C THR A 85 15.42 9.44 9.75
N ALA A 86 15.16 8.67 10.81
CA ALA A 86 14.81 9.16 12.16
C ALA A 86 13.62 10.16 12.21
N GLN A 87 12.68 10.07 11.26
CA GLN A 87 11.49 10.93 11.16
C GLN A 87 10.28 10.30 11.87
N PHE A 88 10.42 10.02 13.16
CA PHE A 88 9.39 9.29 13.92
C PHE A 88 8.00 9.96 13.93
N GLY A 89 7.94 11.30 13.79
CA GLY A 89 6.69 12.05 13.68
C GLY A 89 5.85 11.68 12.44
N PHE A 90 6.44 11.04 11.43
CA PHE A 90 5.76 10.60 10.23
C PHE A 90 5.04 9.24 10.39
N ILE A 91 5.46 8.43 11.37
CA ILE A 91 4.94 7.07 11.59
C ILE A 91 3.45 7.07 11.96
N PRO A 92 2.94 7.91 12.89
CA PRO A 92 1.52 7.96 13.18
C PRO A 92 0.65 8.29 11.97
N GLY A 93 1.14 9.19 11.09
CA GLY A 93 0.48 9.53 9.83
C GLY A 93 0.37 8.33 8.89
N CYS A 94 1.43 7.54 8.78
CA CYS A 94 1.44 6.32 7.98
C CYS A 94 0.46 5.27 8.53
N LEU A 95 0.39 5.11 9.85
CA LEU A 95 -0.54 4.17 10.49
C LEU A 95 -2.00 4.57 10.26
N ILE A 96 -2.35 5.85 10.44
CA ILE A 96 -3.71 6.35 10.18
C ILE A 96 -4.06 6.18 8.70
N SER A 97 -3.15 6.57 7.80
CA SER A 97 -3.35 6.42 6.36
C SER A 97 -3.53 4.95 5.95
N GLY A 98 -2.73 4.05 6.51
CA GLY A 98 -2.82 2.61 6.28
C GLY A 98 -4.14 2.04 6.75
N PHE A 99 -4.60 2.44 7.93
CA PHE A 99 -5.89 2.07 8.47
C PHE A 99 -7.04 2.54 7.58
N VAL A 100 -7.04 3.81 7.16
CA VAL A 100 -8.09 4.35 6.27
C VAL A 100 -8.13 3.59 4.95
N GLN A 101 -6.98 3.31 4.35
CA GLN A 101 -6.90 2.62 3.07
C GLN A 101 -7.31 1.15 3.17
N ALA A 102 -6.92 0.45 4.24
CA ALA A 102 -7.37 -0.92 4.52
C ALA A 102 -8.89 -1.00 4.74
N ASN A 103 -9.46 -0.05 5.50
CA ASN A 103 -10.91 0.03 5.70
C ASN A 103 -11.65 0.37 4.40
N GLY A 104 -11.09 1.25 3.57
CA GLY A 104 -11.64 1.56 2.24
C GLY A 104 -11.71 0.32 1.36
N TYR A 105 -10.68 -0.52 1.38
CA TYR A 105 -10.67 -1.80 0.69
C TYR A 105 -11.73 -2.77 1.22
N LEU A 106 -11.85 -2.91 2.55
CA LEU A 106 -12.80 -3.83 3.17
C LEU A 106 -14.26 -3.42 2.90
N ARG A 107 -14.59 -2.13 3.02
CA ARG A 107 -15.94 -1.60 2.75
C ARG A 107 -16.40 -1.90 1.33
N ARG A 108 -15.53 -1.73 0.34
CA ARG A 108 -15.87 -1.98 -1.07
C ARG A 108 -16.11 -3.47 -1.33
N ARG A 109 -15.39 -4.35 -0.65
CA ARG A 109 -15.67 -5.80 -0.69
C ARG A 109 -17.04 -6.14 -0.11
N THR A 110 -17.45 -5.51 0.99
CA THR A 110 -18.79 -5.73 1.58
C THR A 110 -19.94 -5.17 0.73
N SER A 111 -19.73 -4.05 0.02
CA SER A 111 -20.76 -3.47 -0.86
C SER A 111 -21.00 -4.31 -2.11
N LEU A 112 -19.96 -4.98 -2.64
CA LEU A 112 -20.08 -5.89 -3.78
C LEU A 112 -20.81 -7.20 -3.45
N SER A 113 -20.87 -7.59 -2.18
CA SER A 113 -21.62 -8.77 -1.73
C SER A 113 -23.11 -8.52 -1.49
N HIS A 114 -23.57 -7.26 -1.43
CA HIS A 114 -24.95 -6.90 -1.10
C HIS A 114 -25.78 -6.43 -2.31
N HIS A 115 -25.23 -6.49 -3.53
CA HIS A 115 -26.00 -6.25 -4.74
C HIS A 115 -26.72 -7.54 -5.14
N ASP A 116 -27.87 -7.78 -4.53
CA ASP A 116 -28.82 -8.83 -4.90
C ASP A 116 -29.34 -8.60 -6.34
N PRO A 117 -29.44 -9.64 -7.19
CA PRO A 117 -29.92 -9.55 -8.57
C PRO A 117 -31.46 -9.60 -8.63
N ILE A 118 -32.13 -8.70 -7.91
CA ILE A 118 -33.57 -8.48 -8.06
C ILE A 118 -33.69 -7.06 -8.60
N TYR A 119 -34.32 -6.89 -9.76
CA TYR A 119 -34.34 -5.69 -10.63
C TYR A 119 -33.21 -5.63 -11.68
N ALA A 120 -33.22 -6.61 -12.59
CA ALA A 120 -32.89 -6.39 -14.00
C ALA A 120 -34.06 -6.88 -14.87
#